data_AF-A0AAV2CRJ0-F1
#
_entry.id   AF-A0AAV2CRJ0-F1
#
_cell.length_a   1.000
_cell.length_b   1.000
_cell.length_c   1.000
_cell.angle_alpha   90.00
_cell.angle_beta   90.00
_cell.angle_gamma   90.00
#
_symmetry.space_group_name_H-M   'P 1'
#
loop_
_entity.id
_entity.type
_entity.pdbx_description
1 polymer ?
#
loop_
_entity_poly.entity_id
_entity_poly.type
_entity_poly.pdbx_seq_one_letter_code
_entity_poly.pdbx_strand_id
1 'polypeptide(L)'
;MAYGEDRLLRRATTHYSPDHVILLVGEGDFSFSLSLARSFGSASNIVATSLDTRDDLMKKYKNAGYNLALLRKLGAHVFHGVDATKMMDHPLLKMHRFDRIIFNFPHAGFHGKEDSPKLISKHAELVQGFFRNASAMLRRPWGEVHVSHKTTKPYCDWNIVELAFQCFLTFVCAVDFRPEDYPNYSNKRGDGKKADESFHLGECSTFVFCSSMAAAAIHRPPLNCMIWGRSLSVDDRQQRLMSLWRLMVDLLGHHPGVAEMRLRMS
;
A
#
# COMPACT_ATOMS: atom_id res chain seq x y z
N MET A 1 21.12 -4.83 -28.72
CA MET A 1 20.84 -3.81 -27.67
C MET A 1 19.78 -4.34 -26.70
N ALA A 2 20.01 -5.47 -26.04
CA ALA A 2 19.00 -6.16 -25.20
C ALA A 2 19.40 -6.31 -23.72
N TYR A 3 20.55 -5.74 -23.31
CA TYR A 3 21.10 -5.94 -21.96
C TYR A 3 20.67 -4.86 -20.93
N GLY A 4 19.97 -3.81 -21.38
CA GLY A 4 19.56 -2.68 -20.52
C GLY A 4 18.17 -2.85 -19.90
N GLU A 5 17.20 -3.39 -20.65
CA GLU A 5 15.82 -3.58 -20.19
C GLU A 5 15.72 -4.66 -19.10
N ASP A 6 16.50 -5.73 -19.24
CA ASP A 6 16.47 -6.89 -18.33
C ASP A 6 16.96 -6.56 -16.91
N ARG A 7 17.81 -5.53 -16.78
CA ARG A 7 18.33 -5.06 -15.49
C ARG A 7 17.34 -4.11 -14.76
N LEU A 8 16.49 -3.42 -15.51
CA LEU A 8 15.41 -2.57 -14.99
C LEU A 8 14.21 -3.42 -14.58
N LEU A 9 13.86 -4.46 -15.36
CA LEU A 9 12.84 -5.45 -15.00
C LEU A 9 13.15 -6.18 -13.68
N ARG A 10 14.43 -6.47 -13.39
CA ARG A 10 14.86 -7.10 -12.12
C ARG A 10 14.86 -6.16 -10.90
N ARG A 11 14.80 -4.83 -11.10
CA ARG A 11 14.70 -3.86 -9.99
C ARG A 11 13.27 -3.63 -9.53
N ALA A 12 12.30 -3.68 -10.45
CA ALA A 12 10.87 -3.61 -10.17
C ALA A 12 10.36 -4.73 -9.21
N THR A 13 11.08 -5.85 -9.17
CA THR A 13 10.69 -7.12 -8.53
C THR A 13 11.09 -7.29 -7.06
N THR A 14 11.47 -6.23 -6.32
CA THR A 14 11.92 -6.45 -4.92
C THR A 14 10.78 -6.70 -3.93
N HIS A 15 9.53 -6.27 -4.23
CA HIS A 15 8.38 -6.40 -3.29
C HIS A 15 7.17 -7.15 -3.85
N TYR A 16 7.06 -7.23 -5.18
CA TYR A 16 5.90 -7.81 -5.85
C TYR A 16 6.35 -8.92 -6.80
N SER A 17 5.66 -10.04 -6.75
CA SER A 17 5.93 -11.26 -7.52
C SER A 17 4.70 -11.64 -8.34
N PRO A 18 4.85 -12.25 -9.53
CA PRO A 18 3.73 -12.82 -10.29
C PRO A 18 2.93 -13.87 -9.50
N ASP A 19 3.50 -14.47 -8.45
CA ASP A 19 2.78 -15.45 -7.59
C ASP A 19 1.84 -14.79 -6.57
N HIS A 20 1.95 -13.48 -6.35
CA HIS A 20 1.06 -12.77 -5.44
C HIS A 20 -0.28 -12.47 -6.12
N VAL A 21 -1.38 -12.62 -5.39
CA VAL A 21 -2.67 -12.03 -5.73
C VAL A 21 -2.71 -10.61 -5.19
N ILE A 22 -2.81 -9.63 -6.09
CA ILE A 22 -2.58 -8.20 -5.81
C ILE A 22 -3.86 -7.39 -6.01
N LEU A 23 -4.21 -6.58 -5.02
CA LEU A 23 -5.21 -5.52 -5.12
C LEU A 23 -4.52 -4.15 -5.18
N LEU A 24 -4.77 -3.38 -6.23
CA LEU A 24 -4.35 -1.98 -6.35
C LEU A 24 -5.56 -1.06 -6.15
N VAL A 25 -5.42 -0.12 -5.20
CA VAL A 25 -6.51 0.72 -4.72
C VAL A 25 -6.27 2.17 -5.11
N GLY A 26 -7.32 2.82 -5.65
CA GLY A 26 -7.30 4.24 -5.96
C GLY A 26 -6.39 4.60 -7.15
N GLU A 27 -6.29 3.72 -8.14
CA GLU A 27 -5.52 3.98 -9.36
C GLU A 27 -6.06 5.23 -10.06
N GLY A 28 -5.16 6.14 -10.43
CA GLY A 28 -5.44 7.27 -11.31
C GLY A 28 -5.55 6.80 -12.76
N ASP A 29 -4.50 6.97 -13.55
CA ASP A 29 -4.50 6.55 -14.96
C ASP A 29 -4.16 5.06 -15.18
N PHE A 30 -4.10 4.24 -14.11
CA PHE A 30 -3.73 2.82 -14.13
C PHE A 30 -2.31 2.50 -14.62
N SER A 31 -1.43 3.50 -14.74
CA SER A 31 -0.06 3.30 -15.22
C SER A 31 0.80 2.43 -14.28
N PHE A 32 0.56 2.50 -12.97
CA PHE A 32 1.28 1.67 -11.99
C PHE A 32 0.92 0.19 -12.12
N SER A 33 -0.38 -0.13 -12.13
CA SER A 33 -0.87 -1.49 -12.38
C SER A 33 -0.35 -2.06 -13.70
N LEU A 34 -0.33 -1.25 -14.77
CA LEU A 34 0.18 -1.68 -16.07
C LEU A 34 1.70 -1.92 -16.04
N SER A 35 2.44 -1.13 -15.27
CA SER A 35 3.89 -1.34 -15.10
C SER A 35 4.18 -2.71 -14.46
N LEU A 36 3.45 -3.05 -13.38
CA LEU A 36 3.55 -4.37 -12.74
C LEU A 36 3.15 -5.50 -13.69
N ALA A 37 2.00 -5.36 -14.36
CA ALA A 37 1.51 -6.34 -15.32
C ALA A 37 2.53 -6.64 -16.44
N ARG A 38 3.21 -5.60 -16.95
CA ARG A 38 4.28 -5.76 -17.95
C ARG A 38 5.50 -6.47 -17.38
N SER A 39 5.90 -6.12 -16.15
CA SER A 39 7.03 -6.78 -15.48
C SER A 39 6.76 -8.27 -15.23
N PHE A 40 5.52 -8.64 -14.92
CA PHE A 40 5.11 -10.04 -14.72
C PHE A 40 4.83 -10.79 -16.03
N GLY A 41 4.65 -10.08 -17.14
CA GLY A 41 4.19 -10.66 -18.41
C GLY A 41 2.72 -11.10 -18.40
N SER A 42 2.00 -10.89 -17.31
CA SER A 42 0.59 -11.23 -17.11
C SER A 42 0.00 -10.35 -16.01
N ALA A 43 -1.31 -10.17 -16.04
CA ALA A 43 -2.07 -9.46 -15.01
C ALA A 43 -3.22 -10.30 -14.45
N SER A 44 -3.27 -11.60 -14.71
CA SER A 44 -4.34 -12.50 -14.23
C SER A 44 -4.50 -12.50 -12.69
N ASN A 45 -3.42 -12.20 -11.98
CA ASN A 45 -3.32 -12.08 -10.53
C ASN A 45 -3.58 -10.65 -10.00
N ILE A 46 -3.88 -9.69 -10.88
CA ILE A 46 -4.06 -8.27 -10.55
C ILE A 46 -5.54 -7.90 -10.57
N VAL A 47 -5.99 -7.31 -9.47
CA VAL A 47 -7.24 -6.55 -9.37
C VAL A 47 -6.88 -5.08 -9.21
N ALA A 48 -7.18 -4.25 -10.21
CA ALA A 48 -6.91 -2.82 -10.18
C ALA A 48 -8.20 -2.02 -10.05
N THR A 49 -8.23 -1.06 -9.12
CA THR A 49 -9.45 -0.34 -8.77
C THR A 49 -9.28 1.17 -8.80
N SER A 50 -10.31 1.89 -9.23
CA SER A 50 -10.39 3.36 -9.16
C SER A 50 -11.60 3.82 -8.36
N LEU A 51 -11.48 4.96 -7.68
CA LEU A 51 -12.63 5.65 -7.08
C LEU A 51 -13.54 6.24 -8.16
N ASP A 52 -12.94 6.83 -9.21
CA ASP A 52 -13.68 7.37 -10.34
C ASP A 52 -14.49 6.29 -11.06
N THR A 53 -15.64 6.69 -11.59
CA THR A 53 -16.35 5.88 -12.59
C THR A 53 -15.52 5.77 -13.87
N ARG A 54 -15.84 4.80 -14.73
CA ARG A 54 -15.18 4.67 -16.02
C ARG A 54 -15.26 5.95 -16.84
N ASP A 55 -16.42 6.61 -16.86
CA ASP A 55 -16.62 7.80 -17.70
C ASP A 55 -15.83 9.00 -17.18
N ASP A 56 -15.79 9.19 -15.85
CA ASP A 56 -15.00 10.26 -15.24
C ASP A 56 -13.51 10.04 -15.48
N LEU A 57 -13.05 8.81 -15.32
CA LEU A 57 -11.67 8.41 -15.57
C LEU A 57 -11.21 8.76 -17.00
N MET A 58 -12.05 8.44 -18.01
CA MET A 58 -11.73 8.69 -19.42
C MET A 58 -11.71 10.18 -19.77
N LYS A 59 -12.48 11.00 -19.05
CA LYS A 59 -12.43 12.47 -19.17
C LYS A 59 -11.23 13.06 -18.44
N LYS A 60 -10.89 12.49 -17.29
CA LYS A 60 -9.90 13.01 -16.34
C LYS A 60 -8.48 12.71 -16.78
N TYR A 61 -8.20 11.53 -17.36
CA TYR A 61 -6.85 11.07 -17.66
C TYR A 61 -6.68 10.71 -19.13
N LYS A 62 -5.78 11.42 -19.83
CA LYS A 62 -5.57 11.21 -21.28
C LYS A 62 -5.14 9.79 -21.63
N ASN A 63 -4.37 9.14 -20.75
CA ASN A 63 -3.79 7.82 -20.99
C ASN A 63 -4.62 6.66 -20.41
N ALA A 64 -5.67 6.93 -19.64
CA ALA A 64 -6.43 5.88 -18.96
C ALA A 64 -7.02 4.86 -19.94
N GLY A 65 -7.56 5.31 -21.08
CA GLY A 65 -8.13 4.43 -22.09
C GLY A 65 -7.11 3.41 -22.64
N TYR A 66 -5.92 3.89 -22.99
CA TYR A 66 -4.83 3.03 -23.47
C TYR A 66 -4.35 2.07 -22.37
N ASN A 67 -4.10 2.58 -21.16
CA ASN A 67 -3.60 1.79 -20.05
C ASN A 67 -4.59 0.67 -19.68
N LEU A 68 -5.88 1.00 -19.56
CA LEU A 68 -6.93 0.04 -19.26
C LEU A 68 -7.09 -1.03 -20.34
N ALA A 69 -6.99 -0.67 -21.62
CA ALA A 69 -7.11 -1.64 -22.71
C ALA A 69 -5.98 -2.68 -22.64
N LEU A 70 -4.74 -2.24 -22.42
CA LEU A 70 -3.62 -3.15 -22.26
C LEU A 70 -3.69 -3.97 -20.98
N LEU A 71 -4.05 -3.35 -19.86
CA LEU A 71 -4.16 -4.04 -18.57
C LEU A 71 -5.19 -5.17 -18.62
N ARG A 72 -6.35 -4.93 -19.25
CA ARG A 72 -7.36 -5.97 -19.50
C ARG A 72 -6.88 -7.04 -20.48
N LYS A 73 -6.16 -6.65 -21.54
CA LYS A 73 -5.55 -7.59 -22.50
C LYS A 73 -4.57 -8.54 -21.81
N LEU A 74 -3.86 -8.07 -20.79
CA LEU A 74 -2.95 -8.88 -19.95
C LEU A 74 -3.70 -9.73 -18.91
N GLY A 75 -5.03 -9.63 -18.81
CA GLY A 75 -5.86 -10.47 -17.95
C GLY A 75 -6.25 -9.86 -16.60
N ALA A 76 -6.01 -8.55 -16.38
CA ALA A 76 -6.38 -7.91 -15.12
C ALA A 76 -7.89 -7.79 -14.94
N HIS A 77 -8.32 -7.91 -13.69
CA HIS A 77 -9.65 -7.49 -13.28
C HIS A 77 -9.63 -5.99 -12.96
N VAL A 78 -10.52 -5.22 -13.59
CA VAL A 78 -10.59 -3.77 -13.38
C VAL A 78 -11.97 -3.42 -12.85
N PHE A 79 -12.01 -2.77 -11.69
CA PHE A 79 -13.25 -2.27 -11.07
C PHE A 79 -13.20 -0.76 -10.87
N HIS A 80 -14.34 -0.10 -11.04
CA HIS A 80 -14.49 1.36 -10.93
C HIS A 80 -15.51 1.68 -9.83
N GLY A 81 -15.47 2.90 -9.28
CA GLY A 81 -16.37 3.27 -8.17
C GLY A 81 -16.02 2.62 -6.83
N VAL A 82 -14.79 2.14 -6.66
CA VAL A 82 -14.36 1.47 -5.43
C VAL A 82 -13.83 2.50 -4.44
N ASP A 83 -14.58 2.71 -3.36
CA ASP A 83 -14.18 3.53 -2.23
C ASP A 83 -13.24 2.72 -1.31
N ALA A 84 -12.00 3.17 -1.16
CA ALA A 84 -10.98 2.53 -0.33
C ALA A 84 -11.43 2.35 1.14
N THR A 85 -12.33 3.19 1.64
CA THR A 85 -12.86 3.13 3.00
C THR A 85 -14.05 2.17 3.16
N LYS A 86 -14.54 1.58 2.06
CA LYS A 86 -15.68 0.64 2.02
C LYS A 86 -15.39 -0.61 1.18
N MET A 87 -14.16 -0.80 0.70
CA MET A 87 -13.82 -1.83 -0.27
C MET A 87 -14.01 -3.27 0.23
N MET A 88 -13.98 -3.50 1.55
CA MET A 88 -14.21 -4.84 2.12
C MET A 88 -15.66 -5.32 1.91
N ASP A 89 -16.60 -4.40 1.75
CA ASP A 89 -18.02 -4.70 1.51
C ASP A 89 -18.38 -4.69 0.03
N HIS A 90 -17.45 -4.29 -0.85
CA HIS A 90 -17.70 -4.21 -2.28
C HIS A 90 -18.06 -5.60 -2.84
N PRO A 91 -19.17 -5.75 -3.59
CA PRO A 91 -19.69 -7.08 -3.99
C PRO A 91 -18.68 -7.96 -4.71
N LEU A 92 -17.79 -7.35 -5.52
CA LEU A 92 -16.76 -8.04 -6.29
C LEU A 92 -15.45 -8.28 -5.51
N LEU A 93 -15.30 -7.72 -4.30
CA LEU A 93 -14.06 -7.81 -3.50
C LEU A 93 -14.26 -8.54 -2.17
N LYS A 94 -15.45 -8.50 -1.58
CA LYS A 94 -15.72 -8.96 -0.20
C LYS A 94 -15.32 -10.41 0.10
N MET A 95 -15.39 -11.28 -0.92
CA MET A 95 -15.03 -12.70 -0.80
C MET A 95 -13.56 -12.98 -1.11
N HIS A 96 -12.80 -12.00 -1.60
CA HIS A 96 -11.41 -12.19 -1.99
C HIS A 96 -10.45 -11.87 -0.84
N ARG A 97 -9.30 -12.53 -0.87
CA ARG A 97 -8.16 -12.27 0.03
C ARG A 97 -6.89 -12.14 -0.79
N PHE A 98 -6.08 -11.16 -0.42
CA PHE A 98 -4.94 -10.71 -1.23
C PHE A 98 -3.63 -10.91 -0.49
N ASP A 99 -2.59 -11.28 -1.23
CA ASP A 99 -1.23 -11.32 -0.71
C ASP A 99 -0.66 -9.91 -0.58
N ARG A 100 -1.06 -9.00 -1.48
CA ARG A 100 -0.64 -7.60 -1.47
C ARG A 100 -1.84 -6.69 -1.70
N ILE A 101 -2.03 -5.70 -0.83
CA ILE A 101 -2.99 -4.62 -1.01
C ILE A 101 -2.22 -3.31 -1.06
N ILE A 102 -2.24 -2.64 -2.21
CA ILE A 102 -1.37 -1.50 -2.51
C ILE A 102 -2.23 -0.23 -2.63
N PHE A 103 -1.86 0.83 -1.91
CA PHE A 103 -2.46 2.16 -2.06
C PHE A 103 -1.37 3.22 -2.18
N ASN A 104 -1.14 3.70 -3.40
CA ASN A 104 -0.06 4.63 -3.70
C ASN A 104 -0.52 6.08 -3.54
N PHE A 105 0.17 6.82 -2.68
CA PHE A 105 -0.05 8.25 -2.44
C PHE A 105 -1.52 8.61 -2.18
N PRO A 106 -2.17 7.98 -1.18
CA PRO A 106 -3.55 8.28 -0.83
C PRO A 106 -3.76 9.77 -0.60
N HIS A 107 -4.88 10.32 -1.09
CA HIS A 107 -5.18 11.74 -0.97
C HIS A 107 -6.70 11.98 -0.90
N ALA A 108 -7.17 12.73 0.11
CA ALA A 108 -8.59 13.00 0.33
C ALA A 108 -9.15 14.16 -0.52
N GLY A 109 -8.56 14.42 -1.69
CA GLY A 109 -8.89 15.57 -2.55
C GLY A 109 -8.32 16.91 -2.06
N PHE A 110 -8.47 17.96 -2.88
CA PHE A 110 -7.88 19.28 -2.60
C PHE A 110 -8.88 20.22 -1.92
N HIS A 111 -8.87 20.25 -0.58
CA HIS A 111 -9.80 21.04 0.23
C HIS A 111 -9.13 22.13 1.08
N GLY A 112 -8.04 22.73 0.59
CA GLY A 112 -7.29 23.77 1.28
C GLY A 112 -5.78 23.59 1.10
N LYS A 113 -5.01 24.11 2.06
CA LYS A 113 -3.56 23.91 2.10
C LYS A 113 -3.23 22.54 2.70
N GLU A 114 -2.23 21.87 2.14
CA GLU A 114 -1.77 20.53 2.58
C GLU A 114 -1.27 20.51 4.03
N ASP A 115 -0.84 21.64 4.58
CA ASP A 115 -0.39 21.79 5.96
C ASP A 115 -1.51 22.18 6.94
N SER A 116 -2.74 22.36 6.45
CA SER A 116 -3.86 22.72 7.32
C SER A 116 -4.29 21.52 8.18
N PRO A 117 -4.50 21.69 9.50
CA PRO A 117 -4.91 20.59 10.37
C PRO A 117 -6.19 19.88 9.92
N LYS A 118 -7.14 20.62 9.34
CA LYS A 118 -8.38 20.07 8.79
C LYS A 118 -8.13 19.13 7.61
N LEU A 119 -7.24 19.50 6.70
CA LEU A 119 -6.94 18.65 5.53
C LEU A 119 -6.09 17.43 5.95
N ILE A 120 -5.14 17.62 6.87
CA ILE A 120 -4.39 16.52 7.49
C ILE A 120 -5.34 15.50 8.15
N SER A 121 -6.37 15.95 8.88
CA SER A 121 -7.38 15.06 9.46
C SER A 121 -8.12 14.24 8.40
N LYS A 122 -8.54 14.87 7.30
CA LYS A 122 -9.23 14.18 6.19
C LYS A 122 -8.34 13.11 5.54
N HIS A 123 -7.07 13.43 5.35
CA HIS A 123 -6.08 12.49 4.82
C HIS A 123 -5.86 11.30 5.76
N ALA A 124 -5.74 11.56 7.06
CA ALA A 124 -5.62 10.53 8.08
C ALA A 124 -6.88 9.63 8.15
N GLU A 125 -8.08 10.21 8.07
CA GLU A 125 -9.35 9.47 8.04
C GLU A 125 -9.44 8.53 6.81
N LEU A 126 -9.04 9.00 5.63
CA LEU A 126 -8.97 8.18 4.41
C LEU A 126 -8.03 6.99 4.60
N VAL A 127 -6.81 7.25 5.09
CA VAL A 127 -5.79 6.21 5.28
C VAL A 127 -6.21 5.21 6.36
N GLN A 128 -6.78 5.67 7.47
CA GLN A 128 -7.29 4.80 8.54
C GLN A 128 -8.47 3.94 8.04
N GLY A 129 -9.39 4.52 7.28
CA GLY A 129 -10.50 3.80 6.66
C GLY A 129 -10.01 2.71 5.70
N PHE A 130 -9.01 3.02 4.87
CA PHE A 130 -8.34 2.03 4.03
C PHE A 130 -7.70 0.92 4.85
N PHE A 131 -6.90 1.24 5.88
CA PHE A 131 -6.23 0.23 6.70
C PHE A 131 -7.22 -0.73 7.38
N ARG A 132 -8.33 -0.20 7.89
CA ARG A 132 -9.41 -1.02 8.49
C ARG A 132 -9.99 -2.03 7.51
N ASN A 133 -10.19 -1.63 6.25
CA ASN A 133 -10.69 -2.52 5.20
C ASN A 133 -9.61 -3.53 4.77
N ALA A 134 -8.40 -3.02 4.52
CA ALA A 134 -7.29 -3.82 4.01
C ALA A 134 -6.90 -4.94 4.99
N SER A 135 -6.88 -4.66 6.29
CA SER A 135 -6.51 -5.65 7.31
C SER A 135 -7.43 -6.87 7.32
N ALA A 136 -8.73 -6.68 7.06
CA ALA A 136 -9.72 -7.75 6.95
C ALA A 136 -9.63 -8.54 5.63
N MET A 137 -8.98 -7.97 4.61
CA MET A 137 -8.86 -8.53 3.26
C MET A 137 -7.51 -9.21 3.00
N LEU A 138 -6.59 -9.22 3.97
CA LEU A 138 -5.30 -9.89 3.83
C LEU A 138 -5.43 -11.41 3.83
N ARG A 139 -4.72 -12.07 2.91
CA ARG A 139 -4.45 -13.50 3.01
C ARG A 139 -3.52 -13.74 4.21
N ARG A 140 -3.82 -14.75 5.01
CA ARG A 140 -3.03 -15.08 6.20
C ARG A 140 -2.11 -16.26 5.90
N PRO A 141 -0.92 -16.34 6.53
CA PRO A 141 -0.32 -15.36 7.43
C PRO A 141 0.56 -14.30 6.71
N TRP A 142 0.81 -14.43 5.41
CA TRP A 142 1.84 -13.68 4.69
C TRP A 142 1.36 -12.45 3.90
N GLY A 143 0.08 -12.10 4.03
CA GLY A 143 -0.49 -10.92 3.36
C GLY A 143 0.07 -9.63 3.94
N GLU A 144 0.29 -8.66 3.05
CA GLU A 144 0.87 -7.36 3.37
C GLU A 144 0.03 -6.21 2.78
N VAL A 145 -0.06 -5.12 3.54
CA VAL A 145 -0.55 -3.83 3.07
C VAL A 145 0.64 -2.95 2.75
N HIS A 146 0.63 -2.32 1.57
CA HIS A 146 1.69 -1.48 1.06
C HIS A 146 1.13 -0.08 0.80
N VAL A 147 1.70 0.94 1.45
CA VAL A 147 1.29 2.34 1.26
C VAL A 147 2.50 3.16 0.87
N SER A 148 2.56 3.62 -0.38
CA SER A 148 3.57 4.59 -0.80
C SER A 148 3.17 5.98 -0.37
N HIS A 149 4.05 6.67 0.35
CA HIS A 149 3.72 7.94 0.98
C HIS A 149 4.94 8.84 1.10
N LYS A 150 4.71 10.16 1.06
CA LYS A 150 5.78 11.15 1.25
C LYS A 150 6.23 11.18 2.70
N THR A 151 7.52 11.32 2.94
CA THR A 151 8.14 11.20 4.27
C THR A 151 8.49 12.55 4.89
N THR A 152 8.25 13.64 4.17
CA THR A 152 8.54 15.02 4.59
C THR A 152 7.26 15.81 4.88
N LYS A 153 7.41 16.96 5.55
CA LYS A 153 6.27 17.84 5.85
C LYS A 153 5.58 18.36 4.58
N PRO A 154 4.25 18.58 4.65
CA PRO A 154 3.35 18.30 5.77
C PRO A 154 2.89 16.83 5.87
N TYR A 155 3.27 15.99 4.90
CA TYR A 155 2.74 14.64 4.76
C TYR A 155 3.13 13.72 5.92
N CYS A 156 4.35 13.83 6.46
CA CYS A 156 4.76 13.03 7.62
C CYS A 156 3.86 13.20 8.84
N ASP A 157 3.17 14.34 8.97
CA ASP A 157 2.27 14.64 10.09
C ASP A 157 0.96 13.81 10.05
N TRP A 158 0.74 13.03 8.99
CA TRP A 158 -0.40 12.10 8.89
C TRP A 158 -0.23 10.84 9.76
N ASN A 159 0.98 10.56 10.25
CA ASN A 159 1.29 9.46 11.17
C ASN A 159 0.76 8.08 10.74
N ILE A 160 0.95 7.72 9.46
CA ILE A 160 0.36 6.50 8.87
C ILE A 160 0.70 5.20 9.60
N VAL A 161 1.85 5.13 10.28
CA VAL A 161 2.25 3.95 11.08
C VAL A 161 1.34 3.79 12.30
N GLU A 162 0.98 4.89 12.96
CA GLU A 162 0.05 4.87 14.11
C GLU A 162 -1.37 4.51 13.65
N LEU A 163 -1.80 5.05 12.51
CA LEU A 163 -3.10 4.72 11.92
C LEU A 163 -3.20 3.22 11.57
N ALA A 164 -2.13 2.63 11.04
CA ALA A 164 -2.07 1.20 10.75
C ALA A 164 -2.17 0.36 12.03
N PHE A 165 -1.44 0.75 13.08
CA PHE A 165 -1.48 0.07 14.38
C PHE A 165 -2.90 0.04 14.97
N GLN A 166 -3.62 1.16 14.90
CA GLN A 166 -5.03 1.25 15.33
C GLN A 166 -5.97 0.33 14.53
N CYS A 167 -5.52 -0.18 13.38
CA CYS A 167 -6.28 -1.07 12.49
C CYS A 167 -5.75 -2.52 12.50
N PHE A 168 -5.05 -2.93 13.57
CA PHE A 168 -4.47 -4.28 13.76
C PHE A 168 -3.44 -4.67 12.69
N LEU A 169 -2.70 -3.68 12.19
CA LEU A 169 -1.57 -3.86 11.31
C LEU A 169 -0.28 -3.50 12.03
N THR A 170 0.74 -4.34 11.89
CA THR A 170 2.08 -4.12 12.42
C THR A 170 3.00 -3.66 11.29
N PHE A 171 3.72 -2.58 11.52
CA PHE A 171 4.75 -2.11 10.60
C PHE A 171 5.90 -3.10 10.50
N VAL A 172 6.29 -3.41 9.27
CA VAL A 172 7.39 -4.33 8.96
C VAL A 172 8.63 -3.55 8.58
N CYS A 173 8.53 -2.72 7.54
CA CYS A 173 9.62 -1.89 7.05
C CYS A 173 9.09 -0.75 6.17
N ALA A 174 9.98 0.19 5.83
CA ALA A 174 9.77 1.16 4.79
C ALA A 174 10.92 1.05 3.79
N VAL A 175 10.60 1.13 2.50
CA VAL A 175 11.59 1.09 1.41
C VAL A 175 11.39 2.32 0.53
N ASP A 176 12.48 2.95 0.09
CA ASP A 176 12.43 4.09 -0.82
C ASP A 176 11.51 3.80 -2.01
N PHE A 177 10.58 4.72 -2.29
CA PHE A 177 9.76 4.63 -3.48
C PHE A 177 10.48 5.35 -4.62
N ARG A 178 10.80 4.61 -5.69
CA ARG A 178 11.49 5.14 -6.87
C ARG A 178 10.62 4.91 -8.11
N PRO A 179 10.09 5.97 -8.75
CA PRO A 179 9.30 5.81 -9.98
C PRO A 179 10.03 5.04 -11.08
N GLU A 180 11.36 5.09 -11.08
CA GLU A 180 12.22 4.41 -12.04
C GLU A 180 12.13 2.88 -11.94
N ASP A 181 11.73 2.35 -10.79
CA ASP A 181 11.47 0.93 -10.60
C ASP A 181 10.15 0.49 -11.26
N TYR A 182 9.33 1.43 -11.75
CA TYR A 182 8.06 1.18 -12.40
C TYR A 182 8.03 1.83 -13.80
N PRO A 183 8.61 1.19 -14.84
CA PRO A 183 8.66 1.76 -16.18
C PRO A 183 7.28 2.19 -16.69
N ASN A 184 7.20 3.43 -17.20
CA ASN A 184 5.98 4.09 -17.68
C ASN A 184 4.93 4.44 -16.61
N TYR A 185 5.23 4.28 -15.32
CA TYR A 185 4.40 4.82 -14.26
C TYR A 185 4.45 6.36 -14.28
N SER A 186 3.27 6.98 -14.16
CA SER A 186 3.13 8.41 -13.95
C SER A 186 2.23 8.64 -12.74
N ASN A 187 2.77 9.23 -11.68
CA ASN A 187 1.97 9.63 -10.54
C ASN A 187 1.02 10.76 -10.94
N LYS A 188 -0.23 10.71 -10.46
CA LYS A 188 -1.31 11.63 -10.84
C LYS A 188 -1.91 12.31 -9.62
N ARG A 189 -2.33 13.57 -9.78
CA ARG A 189 -2.96 14.35 -8.69
C ARG A 189 -4.30 13.78 -8.23
N GLY A 190 -5.02 13.03 -9.06
CA GLY A 190 -6.23 12.33 -8.64
C GLY A 190 -7.51 13.18 -8.66
N ASP A 191 -7.39 14.48 -8.43
CA ASP A 191 -8.54 15.36 -8.17
C ASP A 191 -8.41 16.75 -8.82
N GLY A 192 -9.57 17.37 -9.08
CA GLY A 192 -9.71 18.70 -9.67
C GLY A 192 -9.33 18.80 -11.15
N LYS A 193 -9.29 20.03 -11.67
CA LYS A 193 -8.97 20.33 -13.08
C LYS A 193 -7.56 19.87 -13.52
N LYS A 194 -6.68 19.63 -12.54
CA LYS A 194 -5.28 19.23 -12.73
C LYS A 194 -5.06 17.75 -12.41
N ALA A 195 -6.12 16.94 -12.36
CA ALA A 195 -6.03 15.56 -11.92
C ALA A 195 -5.03 14.71 -12.73
N ASP A 196 -4.89 14.95 -14.04
CA ASP A 196 -3.93 14.26 -14.92
C ASP A 196 -2.49 14.78 -14.82
N GLU A 197 -2.27 15.92 -14.17
CA GLU A 197 -0.93 16.43 -13.92
C GLU A 197 -0.23 15.56 -12.86
N SER A 198 1.09 15.43 -12.99
CA SER A 198 1.90 14.82 -11.93
C SER A 198 2.12 15.78 -10.78
N PHE A 199 2.28 15.24 -9.58
CA PHE A 199 2.69 16.01 -8.41
C PHE A 199 4.17 15.77 -8.11
N HIS A 200 4.81 16.73 -7.43
CA HIS A 200 6.18 16.54 -6.97
C HIS A 200 6.24 15.49 -5.86
N LEU A 201 6.98 14.40 -6.06
CA LEU A 201 7.09 13.29 -5.11
C LEU A 201 7.94 13.66 -3.89
N GLY A 202 9.08 14.32 -4.09
CA GLY A 202 10.06 14.55 -3.02
C GLY A 202 10.55 13.23 -2.42
N GLU A 203 10.97 13.26 -1.16
CA GLU A 203 11.29 12.05 -0.40
C GLU A 203 10.00 11.26 -0.11
N CYS A 204 9.98 10.00 -0.54
CA CYS A 204 8.85 9.10 -0.33
C CYS A 204 9.29 7.64 -0.21
N SER A 205 8.50 6.86 0.51
CA SER A 205 8.76 5.45 0.77
C SER A 205 7.47 4.64 0.69
N THR A 206 7.58 3.36 0.36
CA THR A 206 6.53 2.37 0.54
C THR A 206 6.64 1.77 1.93
N PHE A 207 5.62 2.00 2.75
CA PHE A 207 5.47 1.44 4.08
C PHE A 207 4.76 0.09 3.97
N VAL A 208 5.37 -0.94 4.54
CA VAL A 208 4.88 -2.31 4.50
C VAL A 208 4.35 -2.71 5.87
N PHE A 209 3.14 -3.23 5.90
CA PHE A 209 2.47 -3.69 7.11
C PHE A 209 1.95 -5.11 6.94
N CYS A 210 1.95 -5.89 8.01
CA CYS A 210 1.29 -7.20 8.06
C CYS A 210 0.25 -7.22 9.18
N SER A 211 -0.66 -8.21 9.17
CA SER A 211 -1.60 -8.35 10.28
C SER A 211 -0.87 -8.66 11.59
N SER A 212 -1.23 -7.97 12.68
CA SER A 212 -0.60 -8.14 13.99
C SER A 212 -0.69 -9.57 14.52
N MET A 213 -1.73 -10.31 14.16
CA MET A 213 -1.85 -11.73 14.47
C MET A 213 -0.83 -12.59 13.72
N ALA A 214 -0.39 -12.22 12.50
CA ALA A 214 0.70 -12.93 11.81
C ALA A 214 2.04 -12.61 12.43
N ALA A 215 2.28 -11.34 12.79
CA ALA A 215 3.50 -10.93 13.46
C ALA A 215 3.72 -11.79 14.72
N ALA A 216 2.66 -12.02 15.51
CA ALA A 216 2.69 -12.92 16.67
C ALA A 216 2.94 -14.40 16.29
N ALA A 217 2.33 -14.90 15.21
CA ALA A 217 2.45 -16.30 14.81
C ALA A 217 3.82 -16.67 14.21
N ILE A 218 4.47 -15.74 13.50
CA ILE A 218 5.64 -16.05 12.68
C ILE A 218 6.94 -16.21 13.52
N HIS A 219 6.95 -15.90 14.83
CA HIS A 219 8.21 -15.80 15.61
C HIS A 219 9.29 -15.02 14.86
N ARG A 220 8.89 -14.05 14.02
CA ARG A 220 9.81 -13.04 13.53
C ARG A 220 9.97 -12.09 14.70
N PRO A 221 11.10 -12.09 15.44
CA PRO A 221 11.47 -10.84 16.09
C PRO A 221 11.40 -9.77 14.99
N PRO A 222 10.92 -8.55 15.27
CA PRO A 222 11.07 -7.47 14.31
C PRO A 222 12.53 -7.47 13.93
N LEU A 223 12.84 -7.87 12.69
CA LEU A 223 14.20 -7.99 12.21
C LEU A 223 14.87 -6.70 12.60
N ASN A 224 15.98 -6.80 13.34
CA ASN A 224 16.82 -5.65 13.64
C ASN A 224 16.89 -4.83 12.35
N CYS A 225 16.34 -3.63 12.43
CA CYS A 225 16.35 -2.66 11.36
C CYS A 225 17.82 -2.33 11.11
N MET A 226 18.50 -3.16 10.30
CA MET A 226 19.73 -2.77 9.66
C MET A 226 19.32 -1.83 8.54
N ILE A 227 19.13 -0.58 8.96
CA ILE A 227 19.10 0.61 8.13
C ILE A 227 20.36 0.52 7.24
N TRP A 228 20.17 0.17 5.98
CA TRP A 228 21.20 0.39 4.97
C TRP A 228 21.31 1.90 4.75
N GLY A 229 22.20 2.53 5.51
CA GLY A 229 23.05 3.62 5.02
C GLY A 229 22.51 5.04 5.01
N ARG A 230 21.24 5.35 5.31
CA ARG A 230 20.81 6.73 5.60
C ARG A 230 19.73 6.77 6.67
N SER A 231 20.01 7.53 7.73
CA SER A 231 19.06 7.85 8.79
C SER A 231 17.91 8.67 8.20
N LEU A 232 16.80 8.02 7.88
CA LEU A 232 15.50 8.70 7.91
C LEU A 232 15.20 8.90 9.39
N SER A 233 15.13 10.15 9.84
CA SER A 233 14.68 10.46 11.20
C SER A 233 13.20 10.10 11.30
N VAL A 234 12.94 8.83 11.58
CA VAL A 234 11.68 8.36 12.13
C VAL A 234 11.46 9.21 13.38
N ASP A 235 10.44 10.07 13.35
CA ASP A 235 10.10 10.97 14.46
C ASP A 235 10.16 10.20 15.79
N ASP A 236 10.69 10.81 16.85
CA ASP A 236 10.92 10.21 18.17
C ASP A 236 9.63 9.54 18.70
N ARG A 237 8.46 10.02 18.29
CA ARG A 237 7.14 9.40 18.52
C ARG A 237 6.97 8.03 17.86
N GLN A 238 7.34 7.87 16.60
CA GLN A 238 7.28 6.58 15.90
C GLN A 238 8.28 5.60 16.50
N GLN A 239 9.48 6.07 16.90
CA GLN A 239 10.48 5.23 17.55
C GLN A 239 10.02 4.77 18.96
N ARG A 240 9.32 5.64 19.70
CA ARG A 240 8.65 5.29 20.96
C ARG A 240 7.50 4.30 20.76
N LEU A 241 6.66 4.46 19.73
CA LEU A 241 5.60 3.50 19.39
C LEU A 241 6.19 2.12 19.06
N MET A 242 7.30 2.06 18.32
CA MET A 242 8.03 0.80 18.07
C MET A 242 8.58 0.19 19.37
N SER A 243 9.03 1.02 20.30
CA SER A 243 9.54 0.57 21.60
C SER A 243 8.42 0.05 22.51
N LEU A 244 7.27 0.72 22.52
CA LEU A 244 6.07 0.29 23.22
C LEU A 244 5.48 -0.98 22.61
N TRP A 245 5.52 -1.13 21.29
CA TRP A 245 5.16 -2.38 20.61
C TRP A 245 6.04 -3.55 21.07
N ARG A 246 7.37 -3.36 21.17
CA ARG A 246 8.28 -4.40 21.70
C ARG A 246 7.85 -4.83 23.10
N LEU A 247 7.66 -3.87 24.00
CA LEU A 247 7.17 -4.11 25.37
C LEU A 247 5.81 -4.84 25.38
N MET A 248 4.88 -4.47 24.52
CA MET A 248 3.54 -5.06 24.46
C MET A 248 3.57 -6.50 23.90
N VAL A 249 4.39 -6.77 22.88
CA VAL A 249 4.62 -8.12 22.36
C VAL A 249 5.26 -9.01 23.42
N ASP A 250 6.24 -8.50 24.17
CA ASP A 250 6.90 -9.22 25.25
C ASP A 250 5.90 -9.56 26.38
N LEU A 251 5.02 -8.62 26.74
CA LEU A 251 3.96 -8.81 27.73
C LEU A 251 2.89 -9.83 27.28
N LEU A 252 2.46 -9.77 26.02
CA LEU A 252 1.47 -10.70 25.47
C LEU A 252 2.03 -12.10 25.23
N GLY A 253 3.33 -12.22 24.94
CA GLY A 253 4.05 -13.49 24.83
C GLY A 253 4.23 -14.22 26.16
N HIS A 254 4.08 -13.53 27.29
CA HIS A 254 4.15 -14.09 28.64
C HIS A 254 2.77 -14.47 29.23
N HIS A 255 1.69 -14.41 28.44
CA HIS A 255 0.37 -14.77 28.94
C HIS A 255 0.27 -16.31 29.10
N PRO A 256 0.01 -16.83 30.33
CA PRO A 256 0.09 -18.27 30.64
C PRO A 256 -0.93 -19.15 29.89
N GLY A 257 -1.89 -18.58 29.15
CA GLY A 257 -2.88 -19.31 28.35
C GLY A 257 -2.40 -19.78 26.98
N VAL A 258 -1.25 -19.32 26.48
CA VAL A 258 -0.73 -19.72 25.15
C VAL A 258 0.06 -21.04 25.23
N ALA A 259 0.54 -21.42 26.41
CA ALA A 259 1.26 -22.68 26.64
C ALA A 259 0.32 -23.91 26.60
N GLU A 260 -0.94 -23.79 27.00
CA GLU A 260 -1.90 -24.90 26.99
C GLU A 260 -2.39 -25.29 25.60
N MET A 261 -2.32 -24.39 24.61
CA MET A 261 -2.79 -24.66 23.25
C MET A 261 -1.78 -25.50 22.43
N ARG A 262 -0.50 -25.56 22.86
CA ARG A 262 0.54 -26.40 22.22
C ARG A 262 0.49 -27.88 22.64
N LEU A 263 -0.22 -28.23 23.70
CA LEU A 263 -0.28 -29.61 24.22
C LEU A 263 -1.57 -30.37 23.82
N ARG A 264 -2.49 -29.74 23.08
CA ARG A 264 -3.71 -30.39 22.57
C ARG A 264 -3.71 -30.67 21.07
N MET A 265 -2.58 -30.45 20.39
CA MET A 265 -2.38 -30.77 18.97
C MET A 265 -1.21 -31.72 18.73
N SER A 266 -0.79 -32.48 19.75
CA SER A 266 0.13 -33.63 19.65
C SER A 266 -0.64 -34.93 19.82
#